data_AF-A0A0N4WKG3-F1
#
_entry.id   AF-A0A0N4WKG3-F1
#
_cell.length_a   1.000
_cell.length_b   1.000
_cell.length_c   1.000
_cell.angle_alpha   90.00
_cell.angle_beta   90.00
_cell.angle_gamma   90.00
#
_symmetry.space_group_name_H-M   'P 1'
#
loop_
_entity.id
_entity.type
_entity.pdbx_description
1 polymer ?
#
loop_
_entity_poly.entity_id
_entity_poly.type
_entity_poly.pdbx_seq_one_letter_code
_entity_poly.pdbx_strand_id
1 'polypeptide(L)' 'MPPREESPYTTLGIAANSDELTIKKAYKKLALKWHPDKHPEEKDKAMAEKQFKKIAQAYEILSDGKPVGKLG' A
#
# COMPACT_ATOMS: atom_id res chain seq x y z
N MET A 1 7.79 -24.45 -3.72
CA MET A 1 8.03 -23.01 -3.89
C MET A 1 7.06 -22.24 -3.02
N PRO A 2 7.41 -21.79 -1.80
CA PRO A 2 6.69 -20.69 -1.19
C PRO A 2 7.47 -19.38 -1.41
N PRO A 3 6.80 -18.21 -1.43
CA PRO A 3 5.65 -17.94 -0.56
C PRO A 3 4.48 -17.21 -1.23
N ARG A 4 3.28 -17.52 -0.71
CA ARG A 4 2.18 -16.57 -0.65
C ARG A 4 2.55 -15.49 0.38
N GLU A 5 3.46 -14.59 0.03
CA GLU A 5 3.75 -13.44 0.88
C GLU A 5 2.89 -12.26 0.41
N GLU A 6 1.80 -12.02 1.14
CA GLU A 6 1.08 -10.75 1.11
C GLU A 6 1.99 -9.67 1.74
N SER A 7 3.05 -9.28 1.04
CA SER A 7 3.95 -8.23 1.49
C SER A 7 3.31 -6.85 1.27
N PRO A 8 3.63 -5.85 2.10
CA PRO A 8 3.19 -4.47 1.90
C PRO A 8 3.64 -3.91 0.52
N TYR A 9 4.77 -4.40 -0.01
CA TYR A 9 5.23 -4.12 -1.37
C TYR A 9 4.20 -4.53 -2.45
N THR A 10 3.64 -5.75 -2.37
CA THR A 10 2.61 -6.23 -3.29
C THR A 10 1.32 -5.41 -3.18
N THR A 11 0.98 -4.96 -1.97
CA THR A 11 -0.21 -4.12 -1.71
C THR A 11 -0.08 -2.74 -2.36
N LEU A 12 1.13 -2.17 -2.35
CA LEU A 12 1.47 -0.93 -3.05
C LEU A 12 1.75 -1.14 -4.54
N GLY A 13 1.79 -2.40 -5.01
CA GLY A 13 2.12 -2.74 -6.40
C GLY A 13 3.56 -2.39 -6.77
N ILE A 14 4.48 -2.44 -5.81
CA ILE A 14 5.90 -2.11 -5.99
C ILE A 14 6.75 -3.36 -5.75
N ALA A 15 7.98 -3.35 -6.26
CA ALA A 15 8.92 -4.44 -6.04
C ALA A 15 9.41 -4.48 -4.58
N ALA A 16 9.75 -5.66 -4.05
CA ALA A 16 10.23 -5.83 -2.67
C ALA A 16 11.55 -5.10 -2.37
N ASN A 17 12.29 -4.70 -3.41
CA ASN A 17 13.52 -3.89 -3.33
C ASN A 17 13.27 -2.40 -3.64
N SER A 18 12.01 -1.93 -3.55
CA SER A 18 11.68 -0.54 -3.85
C SER A 18 12.15 0.39 -2.74
N ASP A 19 12.78 1.48 -3.16
CA ASP A 19 13.23 2.55 -2.28
C ASP A 19 12.05 3.32 -1.64
N GLU A 20 12.27 3.97 -0.50
CA GLU A 20 11.27 4.83 0.16
C GLU A 20 10.71 5.91 -0.79
N LEU A 21 11.53 6.42 -1.71
CA LEU A 21 11.08 7.35 -2.74
C LEU A 21 10.02 6.74 -3.66
N THR A 22 10.19 5.46 -4.03
CA THR A 22 9.24 4.70 -4.84
C THR A 22 7.98 4.36 -4.04
N ILE A 23 8.13 3.98 -2.77
CA ILE A 23 7.03 3.73 -1.83
C ILE A 23 6.13 4.98 -1.69
N LYS A 24 6.72 6.15 -1.42
CA LYS A 24 6.00 7.43 -1.37
C LYS A 24 5.29 7.77 -2.68
N LYS A 25 5.95 7.59 -3.82
CA LYS A 25 5.36 7.85 -5.14
C LYS A 25 4.18 6.93 -5.45
N ALA A 26 4.31 5.63 -5.13
CA ALA A 26 3.26 4.65 -5.32
C ALA A 26 2.05 4.92 -4.42
N TYR A 27 2.29 5.19 -3.13
CA TYR A 27 1.26 5.59 -2.18
C TYR A 27 0.47 6.81 -2.69
N LYS A 28 1.17 7.86 -3.12
CA LYS A 28 0.53 9.10 -3.60
C LYS A 28 -0.32 8.87 -4.85
N LYS A 29 0.15 8.04 -5.80
CA LYS A 29 -0.62 7.63 -6.98
C LYS A 29 -1.87 6.83 -6.61
N LEU A 30 -1.73 5.88 -5.69
CA LEU A 30 -2.82 5.01 -5.27
C LEU A 30 -3.85 5.75 -4.42
N ALA A 31 -3.42 6.65 -3.54
CA ALA A 31 -4.31 7.53 -2.76
C ALA A 31 -5.20 8.38 -3.66
N LEU A 32 -4.65 8.93 -4.75
CA LEU A 32 -5.42 9.69 -5.76
C LEU A 32 -6.35 8.80 -6.60
N LYS A 33 -5.98 7.53 -6.80
CA LYS A 33 -6.77 6.56 -7.56
C LYS A 33 -7.93 6.00 -6.75
N TRP A 34 -7.72 5.78 -5.45
CA TRP A 34 -8.72 5.32 -4.50
C TRP A 34 -9.28 6.47 -3.65
N HIS A 35 -9.23 7.70 -4.16
CA HIS A 35 -9.79 8.83 -3.44
C HIS A 35 -11.32 8.83 -3.59
N PRO A 36 -12.10 8.89 -2.50
CA PRO A 36 -13.57 8.81 -2.56
C PRO A 36 -14.21 9.94 -3.37
N ASP A 37 -13.48 11.03 -3.63
CA ASP A 37 -13.91 12.15 -4.48
C ASP A 37 -14.00 11.78 -5.98
N LYS A 38 -13.19 10.79 -6.43
CA LYS A 38 -13.25 10.29 -7.81
C LYS A 38 -14.24 9.14 -8.00
N HIS A 39 -14.85 8.67 -6.91
CA HIS A 39 -15.76 7.53 -6.88
C HIS A 39 -17.16 8.00 -6.51
N PRO A 40 -18.01 8.33 -7.51
CA PRO A 40 -19.36 8.83 -7.27
C PRO A 40 -20.31 7.73 -6.78
N GLU A 41 -19.99 6.45 -7.02
CA GLU A 41 -20.76 5.31 -6.56
C GLU A 41 -20.40 4.91 -5.11
N GLU A 42 -21.42 4.57 -4.34
CA GLU A 42 -21.28 4.15 -2.94
C GLU A 42 -20.49 2.83 -2.82
N LYS A 43 -20.63 1.94 -3.81
CA LYS A 43 -19.86 0.68 -3.91
C LYS A 43 -18.38 0.95 -4.12
N ASP A 44 -18.05 1.88 -5.01
CA ASP A 44 -16.67 2.27 -5.28
C ASP A 44 -16.05 3.01 -4.10
N LYS A 45 -16.82 3.84 -3.39
CA LYS A 45 -16.38 4.42 -2.10
C LYS A 45 -15.98 3.36 -1.08
N ALA A 46 -16.80 2.34 -0.89
CA ALA A 46 -16.50 1.26 0.05
C ALA A 46 -15.26 0.46 -0.35
N MET A 47 -15.08 0.18 -1.65
CA MET A 47 -13.86 -0.46 -2.16
C MET A 47 -12.63 0.44 -2.01
N ALA A 48 -12.78 1.73 -2.34
CA ALA A 48 -11.75 2.74 -2.24
C ALA A 48 -11.27 2.91 -0.81
N GLU A 49 -12.16 2.97 0.18
CA GLU A 49 -11.80 3.07 1.59
C GLU A 49 -11.06 1.80 2.08
N LYS A 50 -11.54 0.61 1.68
CA LYS A 50 -10.85 -0.66 1.97
C LYS A 50 -9.45 -0.71 1.38
N GLN A 51 -9.31 -0.31 0.12
CA GLN A 51 -8.04 -0.35 -0.57
C GLN A 51 -7.09 0.73 -0.02
N PHE A 52 -7.61 1.93 0.25
CA PHE A 52 -6.87 3.02 0.88
C PHE A 52 -6.33 2.61 2.25
N LYS A 53 -7.13 1.96 3.10
CA LYS A 53 -6.66 1.39 4.38
C LYS A 53 -5.50 0.41 4.18
N LYS A 54 -5.62 -0.54 3.24
CA LYS A 54 -4.55 -1.49 2.93
C LYS A 54 -3.27 -0.79 2.46
N ILE A 55 -3.41 0.17 1.55
CA ILE A 55 -2.31 0.96 0.99
C ILE A 55 -1.64 1.80 2.08
N ALA A 56 -2.42 2.40 2.99
CA ALA A 56 -1.92 3.17 4.12
C ALA A 56 -1.16 2.28 5.11
N GLN A 57 -1.72 1.12 5.49
CA GLN A 57 -1.00 0.15 6.35
C GLN A 57 0.31 -0.31 5.71
N ALA A 58 0.29 -0.63 4.42
CA ALA A 58 1.48 -1.06 3.71
C ALA A 58 2.54 0.06 3.64
N TYR A 59 2.11 1.28 3.34
CA TYR A 59 2.98 2.44 3.33
C TYR A 59 3.56 2.73 4.71
N GLU A 60 2.77 2.63 5.78
CA GLU A 60 3.24 2.85 7.15
C GLU A 60 4.32 1.83 7.54
N ILE A 61 4.11 0.54 7.24
CA ILE A 61 5.11 -0.52 7.49
C ILE A 61 6.41 -0.25 6.72
N LEU A 62 6.31 0.18 5.46
CA LEU A 62 7.48 0.43 4.62
C LEU A 62 8.16 1.78 4.89
N SER A 63 7.40 2.80 5.25
CA SER A 63 7.87 4.16 5.52
C SER A 63 8.37 4.34 6.95
N ASP A 64 7.97 3.51 7.90
CA ASP A 64 8.49 3.52 9.28
C ASP A 64 9.93 2.98 9.36
N GLY A 65 10.51 2.54 8.23
CA GLY A 65 11.91 2.11 8.18
C GLY A 65 12.20 0.84 8.99
N LYS A 66 11.15 0.11 9.43
CA LYS A 66 11.29 -1.18 10.08
C LYS A 66 11.22 -2.29 9.03
N PRO A 67 12.36 -2.80 8.54
CA PRO A 67 12.34 -4.12 7.93
C PRO A 67 11.78 -5.09 8.97
N VAL A 68 10.68 -5.76 8.63
CA VAL A 68 10.11 -6.86 9.41
C VAL A 68 11.13 -7.99 9.45
N GLY A 69 12.12 -7.89 10.34
CA GLY A 69 13.27 -8.78 10.29
C GLY A 69 14.46 -8.34 11.11
N LYS A 70 14.27 -7.97 12.39
CA LYS A 70 15.25 -8.24 13.46
C LYS A 70 14.68 -7.99 14.87
N LEU A 71 13.83 -8.89 15.35
CA LEU A 71 13.99 -9.41 16.71
C LEU A 71 14.72 -10.75 16.48
N GLY A 72 15.94 -10.98 16.98
CA GLY A 72 16.31 -10.84 18.39
C GLY A 72 16.12 -12.21 19.00
#